data_AF-A0A946QVI5-F1
#
_entry.id   AF-A0A946QVI5-F1
#
_cell.length_a   1.000
_cell.length_b   1.000
_cell.length_c   1.000
_cell.angle_alpha   90.00
_cell.angle_beta   90.00
_cell.angle_gamma   90.00
#
_symmetry.space_group_name_H-M   'P 1'
#
loop_
_entity.id
_entity.type
_entity.pdbx_description
1 polymer ?
#
loop_
_entity_poly.entity_id
_entity_poly.type
_entity_poly.pdbx_seq_one_letter_code
_entity_poly.pdbx_strand_id
1 'polypeptide(L)'
;MKEKLLKALELDKKGDWDAAHQIVQNLNHQWANWIHAYLHRKEPDLSNAAYWYRRAGKKMPEYSLEKEWKEIYDYIKASEIKL
;
A
#
# COMPACT_ATOMS: atom_id res chain seq x y z
N MET A 1 7.30 11.60 4.85
CA MET A 1 6.90 10.43 4.04
C MET A 1 6.20 9.36 4.89
N LYS A 2 6.86 8.77 5.90
CA LYS A 2 6.32 7.70 6.77
C LYS A 2 4.89 7.93 7.27
N GLU A 3 4.61 9.09 7.84
CA GLU A 3 3.29 9.43 8.39
C GLU A 3 2.17 9.38 7.33
N LYS A 4 2.45 9.84 6.10
CA LYS A 4 1.48 9.78 5.00
C LYS A 4 1.17 8.33 4.64
N LEU A 5 2.19 7.47 4.60
CA LEU A 5 2.01 6.05 4.28
C LEU A 5 1.19 5.32 5.35
N LEU A 6 1.50 5.56 6.63
CA LEU A 6 0.72 4.99 7.73
C LEU A 6 -0.74 5.50 7.71
N LYS A 7 -0.93 6.80 7.47
CA LYS A 7 -2.26 7.40 7.33
C LYS A 7 -3.07 6.76 6.21
N ALA A 8 -2.46 6.45 5.05
CA ALA A 8 -3.14 5.77 3.96
C ALA A 8 -3.66 4.38 4.37
N LEU A 9 -2.83 3.58 5.04
CA LEU A 9 -3.23 2.26 5.55
C LEU A 9 -4.33 2.36 6.62
N GLU A 10 -4.26 3.35 7.51
CA GLU A 10 -5.29 3.57 8.53
C GLU A 10 -6.64 3.99 7.95
N LEU A 11 -6.64 4.81 6.89
CA LEU A 11 -7.85 5.18 6.15
C LEU A 11 -8.48 3.97 5.48
N ASP A 12 -7.68 3.15 4.79
CA ASP A 12 -8.14 1.90 4.19
C ASP A 12 -8.76 0.96 5.24
N LYS A 13 -8.14 0.82 6.42
CA LYS A 13 -8.66 -0.01 7.52
C LYS A 13 -9.99 0.49 8.07
N LYS A 14 -10.26 1.80 7.97
CA LYS A 14 -11.54 2.42 8.34
C LYS A 14 -12.59 2.34 7.24
N GLY A 15 -12.24 1.77 6.08
CA GLY A 15 -13.12 1.65 4.91
C GLY A 15 -13.04 2.82 3.95
N ASP A 16 -12.16 3.80 4.17
CA ASP A 16 -11.97 4.95 3.29
C ASP A 16 -10.87 4.66 2.26
N TRP A 17 -11.20 3.79 1.30
CA TRP A 17 -10.29 3.37 0.23
C TRP A 17 -9.89 4.55 -0.66
N ASP A 18 -10.82 5.44 -0.99
CA ASP A 18 -10.58 6.60 -1.86
C ASP A 18 -9.53 7.55 -1.26
N ALA A 19 -9.66 7.88 0.03
CA ALA A 19 -8.69 8.74 0.69
C ALA A 19 -7.32 8.07 0.82
N ALA A 20 -7.29 6.75 1.06
CA ALA A 20 -6.03 5.98 1.06
C ALA A 20 -5.34 6.02 -0.30
N HIS A 21 -6.11 5.76 -1.37
CA HIS A 21 -5.65 5.79 -2.75
C HIS A 21 -5.14 7.18 -3.14
N GLN A 22 -5.87 8.24 -2.77
CA GLN A 22 -5.46 9.62 -3.03
C GLN A 22 -4.12 10.00 -2.40
N ILE A 23 -3.81 9.47 -1.22
CA ILE A 23 -2.51 9.73 -0.59
C ILE A 23 -1.40 9.07 -1.40
N VAL A 24 -1.53 7.78 -1.72
CA VAL A 24 -0.42 6.99 -2.29
C VAL A 24 -0.19 7.27 -3.77
N GLN A 25 -1.22 7.65 -4.53
CA GLN A 25 -1.04 8.04 -5.95
C GLN A 25 -0.16 9.27 -6.13
N ASN A 26 -0.12 10.16 -5.14
CA ASN A 26 0.66 11.41 -5.16
C ASN A 26 2.09 11.24 -4.62
N LEU A 27 2.51 10.01 -4.27
CA LEU A 27 3.82 9.73 -3.70
C LEU A 27 4.64 8.86 -4.65
N ASN A 28 5.75 9.39 -5.16
CA ASN A 28 6.67 8.63 -5.99
C ASN A 28 7.71 7.88 -5.13
N HIS A 29 7.28 6.80 -4.47
CA HIS A 29 8.15 6.02 -3.58
C HIS A 29 7.78 4.53 -3.60
N GLN A 30 8.75 3.62 -3.46
CA GLN A 30 8.52 2.17 -3.51
C GLN A 30 7.48 1.68 -2.46
N TRP A 31 7.47 2.25 -1.27
CA TRP A 31 6.48 1.93 -0.23
C TRP A 31 5.08 2.45 -0.54
N ALA A 32 4.96 3.60 -1.20
CA ALA A 32 3.68 4.06 -1.71
C ALA A 32 3.18 3.14 -2.82
N ASN A 33 4.06 2.71 -3.73
CA ASN A 33 3.73 1.73 -4.76
C ASN A 33 3.24 0.39 -4.16
N TRP A 34 3.79 -0.05 -3.03
CA TRP A 34 3.34 -1.29 -2.37
C TRP A 34 1.92 -1.14 -1.81
N ILE A 35 1.61 -0.04 -1.12
CA ILE A 35 0.25 0.23 -0.66
C ILE A 35 -0.70 0.34 -1.86
N HIS A 36 -0.29 1.03 -2.94
CA HIS A 36 -1.08 1.17 -4.16
C HIS A 36 -1.43 -0.19 -4.79
N ALA A 37 -0.45 -1.11 -4.83
CA ALA A 37 -0.66 -2.47 -5.31
C ALA A 37 -1.68 -3.25 -4.47
N TYR A 38 -1.57 -3.13 -3.15
CA TYR A 38 -2.51 -3.71 -2.19
C TYR A 38 -3.94 -3.15 -2.38
N LEU A 39 -4.08 -1.83 -2.56
CA LEU A 39 -5.39 -1.18 -2.74
C LEU A 39 -6.10 -1.66 -4.01
N HIS A 40 -5.39 -1.79 -5.15
CA HIS A 40 -5.98 -2.34 -6.37
C HIS A 40 -6.28 -3.84 -6.26
N ARG A 41 -5.47 -4.59 -5.50
CA ARG A 41 -5.77 -6.01 -5.21
C ARG A 41 -7.08 -6.14 -4.40
N LYS A 42 -7.34 -5.20 -3.49
CA LYS A 42 -8.59 -5.10 -2.72
C LYS A 42 -9.78 -4.62 -3.57
N GLU A 43 -9.53 -3.88 -4.65
CA GLU A 43 -10.49 -3.42 -5.68
C GLU A 43 -10.77 -4.45 -6.80
N PRO A 44 -10.44 -5.73 -6.58
CA PRO A 44 -10.15 -6.74 -7.62
C PRO A 44 -9.51 -6.34 -8.96
N ASP A 45 -8.78 -5.22 -9.07
CA ASP A 45 -8.05 -4.85 -10.28
C ASP A 45 -6.65 -5.49 -10.30
N LEU A 46 -6.61 -6.77 -10.66
CA LEU A 46 -5.38 -7.56 -10.62
C LEU A 46 -4.30 -7.09 -11.60
N SER A 47 -4.70 -6.49 -12.73
CA SER A 47 -3.76 -6.00 -13.75
C SER A 47 -3.00 -4.78 -13.23
N ASN A 48 -3.72 -3.80 -12.66
CA ASN A 48 -3.08 -2.66 -12.04
C ASN A 48 -2.34 -3.04 -10.76
N ALA A 49 -2.90 -3.94 -9.94
CA ALA A 49 -2.19 -4.46 -8.78
C ALA A 49 -0.81 -5.03 -9.18
N ALA A 50 -0.75 -5.88 -10.21
CA ALA A 50 0.49 -6.45 -10.72
C ALA A 50 1.48 -5.38 -11.22
N TYR A 51 1.01 -4.34 -11.91
CA TYR A 51 1.83 -3.20 -12.31
C TYR A 51 2.49 -2.51 -11.10
N TRP A 52 1.72 -2.24 -10.05
CA TRP A 52 2.20 -1.55 -8.86
C TRP A 52 3.10 -2.42 -7.98
N TYR A 53 2.81 -3.73 -7.85
CA TYR A 53 3.71 -4.68 -7.19
C TYR A 53 5.10 -4.67 -7.85
N ARG A 54 5.13 -4.70 -9.19
CA ARG A 54 6.39 -4.60 -9.94
C ARG A 54 7.12 -3.30 -9.64
N ARG A 55 6.41 -2.15 -9.58
CA ARG A 55 7.01 -0.86 -9.21
C ARG A 55 7.48 -0.79 -7.75
N ALA A 56 6.91 -1.61 -6.88
CA ALA A 56 7.33 -1.75 -5.49
C ALA A 56 8.50 -2.74 -5.30
N GLY A 57 8.93 -3.43 -6.36
CA GLY A 57 9.92 -4.50 -6.25
C GLY A 57 9.41 -5.73 -5.49
N LYS A 58 8.09 -5.94 -5.47
CA LYS A 58 7.42 -7.01 -4.72
C LYS A 58 6.69 -7.94 -5.69
N LYS A 59 6.46 -9.20 -5.27
CA LYS A 59 5.54 -10.12 -5.92
C LYS A 59 4.17 -9.98 -5.27
N MET A 60 3.09 -10.12 -6.04
CA MET A 60 1.75 -10.19 -5.48
C MET A 60 1.66 -11.43 -4.57
N PRO A 61 1.27 -11.28 -3.30
CA PRO A 61 1.22 -12.41 -2.40
C PRO A 61 -0.04 -13.27 -2.60
N GLU A 62 0.06 -14.54 -2.23
CA GLU A 62 -1.06 -15.51 -2.28
C GLU A 62 -1.87 -15.56 -0.98
N TYR A 63 -1.41 -14.89 0.08
CA TYR A 63 -2.12 -14.81 1.36
C TYR A 63 -3.15 -13.67 1.41
N SER A 64 -3.97 -13.65 2.46
CA SER A 64 -5.11 -12.73 2.58
C SER A 64 -4.71 -11.26 2.59
N LEU A 65 -5.68 -10.40 2.23
CA LEU A 65 -5.53 -8.94 2.25
C LEU A 65 -5.22 -8.42 3.66
N GLU A 66 -5.79 -9.01 4.70
CA GLU A 66 -5.56 -8.60 6.08
C GLU A 66 -4.10 -8.86 6.50
N LYS A 67 -3.54 -10.00 6.08
CA LYS A 67 -2.14 -10.33 6.35
C LYS A 67 -1.20 -9.39 5.61
N GLU A 68 -1.49 -9.09 4.35
CA GLU A 68 -0.72 -8.13 3.57
C GLU A 68 -0.77 -6.72 4.18
N TRP A 69 -1.97 -6.22 4.52
CA TRP A 69 -2.13 -4.93 5.18
C TRP A 69 -1.26 -4.83 6.43
N LYS A 70 -1.28 -5.87 7.27
CA LYS A 70 -0.49 -5.91 8.52
C LYS A 70 1.01 -5.89 8.24
N GLU A 71 1.46 -6.67 7.26
CA GLU A 71 2.87 -6.70 6.85
C GLU A 71 3.35 -5.32 6.41
N ILE A 72 2.59 -4.65 5.52
CA ILE A 72 2.96 -3.32 5.03
C ILE A 72 3.01 -2.33 6.21
N TYR A 73 2.00 -2.37 7.09
CA TYR A 73 1.91 -1.48 8.24
C TYR A 73 3.09 -1.66 9.20
N ASP A 74 3.38 -2.89 9.60
CA ASP A 74 4.49 -3.21 10.52
C ASP A 74 5.83 -2.82 9.89
N TYR A 75 6.03 -3.12 8.60
CA TYR A 75 7.24 -2.77 7.87
C TYR A 75 7.48 -1.26 7.86
N ILE A 76 6.47 -0.47 7.49
CA ILE A 76 6.58 0.99 7.44
C ILE A 76 6.79 1.56 8.84
N LYS A 77 6.12 1.01 9.87
CA LYS A 77 6.29 1.43 11.26
C LYS A 77 7.71 1.18 11.77
N ALA A 78 8.33 0.06 11.41
CA ALA A 78 9.70 -0.28 11.80
C ALA A 78 10.78 0.43 10.98
N SER A 79 10.47 0.85 9.75
CA SER A 79 11.46 1.43 8.82
C SER A 79 11.81 2.90 9.16
N GLU A 80 13.07 3.27 8.90
CA GLU A 80 13.58 4.66 8.97
C GLU A 80 13.29 5.45 7.69
N ILE A 81 12.03 5.55 7.30
CA ILE A 81 11.62 6.28 6.08
C ILE A 81 11.65 7.79 6.36
N LYS A 82 12.74 8.45 5.97
CA LYS A 82 12.86 9.92 5.97
C LYS A 82 12.34 10.52 4.66
N LEU A 83 12.17 11.85 4.66
CA LEU A 83 11.45 12.65 3.66
C LEU A 83 11.78 12.31 2.22
#